data_AF-A0AAV7G7Q9-F1
#
_entry.id   AF-A0AAV7G7Q9-F1
#
_cell.length_a   1.000
_cell.length_b   1.000
_cell.length_c   1.000
_cell.angle_alpha   90.00
_cell.angle_beta   90.00
_cell.angle_gamma   90.00
#
_symmetry.space_group_name_H-M   'P 1'
#
loop_
_entity.id
_entity.type
_entity.pdbx_description
1 polymer ?
#
loop_
_entity_poly.entity_id
_entity_poly.type
_entity_poly.pdbx_seq_one_letter_code
_entity_poly.pdbx_strand_id
1 'polypeptide(L)'
;MASLKLSVLTNTISLRKLIRKGIPPTLRPKVWLSVSGAAKKRSTVPKSYYEDLILATHGKVTPSTRQIDHDLPRTFPTHPWLETPEGQATLRHVLIGYSFRDSEVGYCQGFELCGRIVVISNKN
;
A
#
# COMPACT_ATOMS: atom_id res chain seq x y z
N MET A 1 -26.80 -21.63 -15.97
CA MET A 1 -25.93 -20.45 -15.74
C MET A 1 -26.38 -19.50 -14.61
N ALA A 2 -27.61 -19.58 -14.07
CA ALA A 2 -28.06 -18.69 -12.98
C ALA A 2 -27.45 -19.00 -11.60
N SER A 3 -27.19 -20.28 -11.30
CA SER A 3 -26.69 -20.74 -9.99
C SER A 3 -25.29 -20.20 -9.61
N LEU A 4 -24.38 -20.08 -10.60
CA LEU A 4 -23.05 -19.49 -10.42
C LEU A 4 -23.10 -17.99 -10.08
N LYS A 5 -24.06 -17.24 -10.63
CA LYS A 5 -24.20 -15.81 -10.34
C LYS A 5 -24.76 -15.58 -8.93
N LEU A 6 -25.69 -16.43 -8.50
CA LEU A 6 -26.27 -16.34 -7.16
C LEU A 6 -25.25 -16.69 -6.08
N SER A 7 -24.46 -17.76 -6.26
CA SER A 7 -23.43 -18.16 -5.30
C SER A 7 -22.31 -17.12 -5.14
N VAL A 8 -21.89 -16.48 -6.24
CA VAL A 8 -20.93 -15.37 -6.20
C VAL A 8 -21.51 -14.16 -5.45
N LEU A 9 -22.80 -13.84 -5.68
CA LEU A 9 -23.47 -12.74 -4.99
C LEU A 9 -23.60 -13.02 -3.48
N THR A 10 -24.03 -14.21 -3.08
CA THR A 10 -24.14 -14.61 -1.68
C THR A 10 -22.78 -14.63 -1.00
N ASN A 11 -21.73 -15.11 -1.68
CA ASN A 11 -20.36 -15.08 -1.17
C ASN A 11 -19.84 -13.65 -0.96
N THR A 12 -20.18 -12.73 -1.88
CA THR A 12 -19.84 -11.32 -1.75
C THR A 12 -20.54 -10.66 -0.56
N ILE A 13 -21.83 -10.97 -0.35
CA ILE A 13 -22.60 -10.46 0.80
C ILE A 13 -22.01 -10.99 2.12
N SER A 14 -21.72 -12.29 2.19
CA SER A 14 -21.11 -12.92 3.37
C SER A 14 -19.72 -12.35 3.67
N LEU A 15 -18.88 -12.17 2.64
CA LEU A 15 -17.55 -11.57 2.79
C LEU A 15 -17.65 -10.13 3.33
N ARG A 16 -18.56 -9.30 2.79
CA ARG A 16 -18.79 -7.94 3.30
C ARG A 16 -19.22 -7.94 4.76
N LYS A 17 -20.06 -8.89 5.19
CA LYS A 17 -20.45 -9.04 6.60
C LYS A 17 -19.25 -9.38 7.49
N LEU A 18 -18.38 -10.29 7.06
CA LEU A 18 -17.17 -10.66 7.80
C LEU A 18 -16.18 -9.49 7.91
N ILE A 19 -15.95 -8.76 6.81
CA ILE A 19 -15.05 -7.60 6.81
C ILE A 19 -15.54 -6.52 7.79
N ARG A 20 -16.86 -6.26 7.85
CA ARG A 20 -17.43 -5.29 8.81
C ARG A 20 -17.27 -5.71 10.28
N LYS A 21 -17.13 -7.00 10.56
CA LYS A 21 -16.80 -7.51 11.91
C LYS A 21 -15.31 -7.37 12.27
N GLY A 22 -14.49 -6.93 11.31
CA GLY A 22 -13.04 -6.82 11.46
C GLY A 22 -12.30 -7.99 10.84
N ILE A 23 -11.18 -7.68 10.18
CA ILE A 23 -10.28 -8.68 9.61
C ILE A 23 -9.16 -8.95 10.63
N PRO A 24 -8.93 -10.22 11.02
CA PRO A 24 -7.80 -10.60 11.87
C PRO A 24 -6.47 -10.09 11.30
N PRO A 25 -5.54 -9.56 12.13
CA PRO A 25 -4.28 -8.97 11.66
C PRO A 25 -3.51 -9.84 10.65
N THR A 26 -3.39 -11.15 10.94
CA THR A 26 -2.69 -12.13 10.10
C THR A 26 -3.33 -12.34 8.71
N LEU A 27 -4.62 -12.04 8.56
CA LEU A 27 -5.35 -12.16 7.29
C LEU A 27 -5.42 -10.84 6.52
N ARG A 28 -5.14 -9.69 7.15
CA ARG A 28 -5.21 -8.38 6.52
C ARG A 28 -4.37 -8.28 5.24
N PRO A 29 -3.09 -8.70 5.19
CA PRO A 29 -2.31 -8.54 3.96
C PRO A 29 -2.94 -9.28 2.77
N LYS A 30 -3.40 -10.53 2.98
CA LYS A 30 -4.04 -11.32 1.91
C LYS A 30 -5.42 -10.76 1.52
N VAL A 31 -6.26 -10.44 2.50
CA VAL A 31 -7.63 -9.96 2.25
C VAL A 31 -7.59 -8.58 1.58
N TRP A 32 -6.83 -7.63 2.10
CA TRP A 32 -6.73 -6.27 1.55
C TRP A 32 -6.12 -6.26 0.15
N LEU A 33 -5.08 -7.06 -0.10
CA LEU A 33 -4.49 -7.19 -1.43
C LEU A 33 -5.51 -7.69 -2.47
N SER A 34 -6.39 -8.61 -2.07
CA SER A 34 -7.45 -9.15 -2.94
C SER A 34 -8.59 -8.15 -3.15
N VAL A 35 -9.18 -7.62 -2.06
CA VAL A 35 -10.40 -6.78 -2.16
C VAL A 35 -10.13 -5.40 -2.74
N SER A 36 -8.91 -4.87 -2.63
CA SER A 36 -8.51 -3.61 -3.28
C SER A 36 -8.30 -3.73 -4.79
N GLY A 37 -8.25 -4.96 -5.31
CA GLY A 37 -7.85 -5.22 -6.70
C GLY A 37 -6.34 -5.07 -6.95
N ALA A 38 -5.54 -4.81 -5.92
CA ALA A 38 -4.09 -4.68 -6.04
C ALA A 38 -3.43 -5.97 -6.55
N ALA A 39 -3.94 -7.15 -6.18
CA ALA A 39 -3.49 -8.43 -6.75
C ALA A 39 -3.59 -8.46 -8.28
N LYS A 40 -4.72 -8.00 -8.83
CA LYS A 40 -4.96 -7.94 -10.27
C LYS A 40 -4.08 -6.89 -10.94
N LYS A 41 -3.92 -5.71 -10.35
CA LYS A 41 -2.99 -4.67 -10.86
C LYS A 41 -1.53 -5.14 -10.85
N ARG A 42 -1.13 -5.96 -9.86
CA ARG A 42 0.20 -6.55 -9.80
C ARG A 42 0.42 -7.60 -10.87
N SER A 43 -0.61 -8.38 -11.24
CA SER A 43 -0.48 -9.38 -12.30
C SER A 43 -0.39 -8.80 -13.71
N THR A 44 -0.73 -7.52 -13.91
CA THR A 44 -0.63 -6.86 -15.22
C THR A 44 0.74 -6.22 -15.47
N VAL A 45 1.66 -6.28 -14.51
CA VAL A 45 3.01 -5.72 -14.64
C VAL A 45 4.06 -6.82 -14.46
N PRO A 46 5.30 -6.63 -14.98
CA PRO A 46 6.39 -7.56 -14.75
C PRO A 46 6.69 -7.76 -13.26
N LYS A 47 7.24 -8.92 -12.89
CA LYS A 47 7.64 -9.20 -11.50
C LYS A 47 8.69 -8.20 -10.98
N SER A 48 9.53 -7.67 -11.86
CA SER A 48 10.57 -6.68 -11.55
C SER A 48 10.04 -5.25 -11.39
N TYR A 49 8.77 -5.00 -11.75
CA TYR A 49 8.24 -3.64 -11.90
C TYR A 49 8.50 -2.71 -10.70
N TYR A 50 8.34 -3.23 -9.47
CA TYR A 50 8.60 -2.44 -8.27
C TYR A 50 10.10 -2.13 -8.11
N GLU A 51 10.97 -3.13 -8.28
CA GLU A 51 12.42 -2.94 -8.19
C GLU A 51 12.92 -1.96 -9.26
N ASP A 52 12.45 -2.12 -10.49
CA ASP A 52 12.79 -1.23 -11.61
C ASP A 52 12.35 0.21 -11.31
N LEU A 53 11.19 0.39 -10.69
CA LEU A 53 10.68 1.69 -10.28
C LEU A 53 11.52 2.32 -9.15
N ILE A 54 11.93 1.53 -8.15
CA ILE A 54 12.81 2.04 -7.08
C ILE A 54 14.17 2.44 -7.65
N LEU A 55 14.73 1.65 -8.56
CA LEU A 55 15.97 1.98 -9.25
C LEU A 55 15.84 3.27 -10.08
N ALA A 56 14.75 3.42 -10.84
CA ALA A 56 14.51 4.60 -11.68
C ALA A 56 14.32 5.90 -10.87
N THR A 57 13.81 5.78 -9.64
CA THR A 57 13.59 6.91 -8.72
C THR A 57 14.78 7.22 -7.82
N HIS A 58 15.82 6.36 -7.83
CA HIS A 58 16.99 6.54 -7.00
C HIS A 58 17.69 7.87 -7.29
N GLY A 59 17.94 8.66 -6.24
CA GLY A 59 18.60 9.96 -6.32
C GLY A 59 17.79 11.07 -7.00
N LYS A 60 16.54 10.83 -7.42
CA LYS A 60 15.71 11.87 -8.05
C LYS A 60 15.22 12.86 -6.99
N VAL A 61 15.34 14.14 -7.30
CA VAL A 61 14.82 15.23 -6.46
C VAL A 61 13.64 15.89 -7.18
N THR A 62 12.44 15.72 -6.64
CA THR A 62 11.20 16.32 -7.15
C THR A 62 10.49 17.07 -6.01
N PRO A 63 9.46 17.89 -6.30
CA PRO A 63 8.63 18.48 -5.25
C PRO A 63 8.08 17.40 -4.29
N SER A 64 7.61 16.28 -4.84
CA SER A 64 7.12 15.13 -4.08
C SER A 64 8.18 14.54 -3.15
N THR A 65 9.40 14.27 -3.64
CA THR A 65 10.43 13.67 -2.78
C THR A 65 10.84 14.59 -1.64
N ARG A 66 10.92 15.91 -1.90
CA ARG A 66 11.22 16.90 -0.85
C ARG A 66 10.15 16.95 0.22
N GLN A 67 8.88 16.89 -0.18
CA GLN A 67 7.77 16.91 0.75
C GLN A 67 7.70 15.61 1.58
N ILE A 68 7.91 14.45 0.93
CA ILE A 68 8.04 13.16 1.61
C ILE A 68 9.14 13.20 2.67
N ASP A 69 10.32 13.70 2.33
CA ASP A 69 11.46 13.81 3.25
C ASP A 69 11.18 14.74 4.43
N HIS A 70 10.35 15.76 4.22
CA HIS A 70 9.91 16.69 5.27
C HIS A 70 8.81 16.11 6.18
N ASP A 71 7.92 15.27 5.65
CA ASP A 71 6.78 14.70 6.36
C ASP A 71 7.13 13.43 7.16
N LEU A 72 8.00 12.58 6.60
CA LEU A 72 8.40 11.29 7.20
C LEU A 72 8.78 11.39 8.68
N PRO A 73 9.70 12.30 9.11
CA PRO A 73 10.12 12.36 10.51
C PRO A 73 8.98 12.67 11.49
N ARG A 74 7.91 13.33 11.04
CA ARG A 74 6.77 13.77 11.87
C ARG A 74 5.64 12.73 11.96
N THR A 75 5.75 11.61 11.24
CA THR A 75 4.64 10.66 11.04
C THR A 75 4.64 9.52 12.08
N PHE A 76 5.59 9.46 13.01
CA PHE A 76 5.82 8.26 13.82
C PHE A 76 6.21 8.50 15.28
N PRO A 77 5.24 8.42 16.21
CA PRO A 77 5.59 8.36 17.63
C PRO A 77 5.27 7.01 18.32
N THR A 78 4.88 5.94 17.62
CA THR A 78 4.31 4.75 18.31
C THR A 78 4.63 3.34 17.78
N HIS A 79 5.19 3.13 16.58
CA HIS A 79 5.45 1.76 16.07
C HIS A 79 6.95 1.45 16.01
N PRO A 80 7.47 0.51 16.83
CA PRO A 80 8.91 0.29 16.98
C PRO A 80 9.67 0.07 15.68
N TRP A 81 9.11 -0.75 14.76
CA TRP A 81 9.78 -1.03 13.49
C TRP A 81 9.85 0.19 12.55
N LEU A 82 8.87 1.11 12.60
CA LEU A 82 8.87 2.30 11.73
C LEU A 82 9.82 3.38 12.21
N GLU A 83 10.22 3.35 13.48
CA GLU A 83 11.25 4.23 14.02
C GLU A 83 12.67 3.78 13.61
N THR A 84 12.81 2.56 13.08
CA THR A 84 14.10 2.08 12.56
C THR A 84 14.43 2.73 11.22
N PRO A 85 15.73 2.87 10.89
CA PRO A 85 16.16 3.33 9.56
C PRO A 85 15.59 2.49 8.41
N GLU A 86 15.45 1.18 8.62
CA GLU A 86 14.85 0.26 7.64
C GLU A 86 13.36 0.56 7.39
N GLY A 87 12.60 0.82 8.47
CA GLY A 87 11.19 1.16 8.40
C GLY A 87 10.95 2.50 7.70
N GLN A 88 11.76 3.50 8.05
CA GLN A 88 11.76 4.82 7.40
C GLN A 88 12.08 4.71 5.90
N ALA A 89 13.15 3.98 5.55
CA ALA A 89 13.55 3.77 4.16
C ALA A 89 12.46 3.03 3.36
N THR A 90 11.85 2.01 3.97
CA THR A 90 10.75 1.25 3.34
C THR A 90 9.56 2.14 3.04
N LEU A 91 9.11 2.95 4.01
CA LEU A 91 7.98 3.85 3.76
C LEU A 91 8.34 4.89 2.70
N ARG A 92 9.53 5.48 2.79
CA ARG A 92 10.04 6.43 1.79
C ARG A 92 10.00 5.86 0.38
N HIS A 93 10.49 4.63 0.18
CA HIS A 93 10.46 3.97 -1.12
C HIS A 93 9.05 3.77 -1.66
N VAL A 94 8.09 3.38 -0.81
CA VAL A 94 6.69 3.21 -1.21
C VAL A 94 6.07 4.53 -1.65
N LEU A 95 6.28 5.61 -0.89
CA LEU A 95 5.72 6.94 -1.20
C LEU A 95 6.33 7.54 -2.46
N ILE A 96 7.65 7.43 -2.62
CA ILE A 96 8.34 7.88 -3.84
C ILE A 96 7.86 7.07 -5.04
N GLY A 97 7.86 5.73 -4.94
CA GLY A 97 7.38 4.86 -6.00
C GLY A 97 5.96 5.19 -6.43
N TYR A 98 5.05 5.45 -5.47
CA TYR A 98 3.70 5.92 -5.78
C TYR A 98 3.71 7.24 -6.56
N SER A 99 4.44 8.25 -6.05
CA SER A 99 4.47 9.59 -6.65
C SER A 99 5.04 9.62 -8.07
N PHE A 100 5.87 8.65 -8.44
CA PHE A 100 6.39 8.50 -9.79
C PHE A 100 5.49 7.65 -10.69
N ARG A 101 4.81 6.66 -10.12
CA ARG A 101 3.83 5.85 -10.85
C ARG A 101 2.63 6.69 -11.31
N ASP A 102 2.19 7.61 -10.46
CA ASP A 102 1.10 8.55 -10.74
C ASP A 102 1.62 9.98 -10.54
N SER A 103 2.39 10.47 -11.52
CA SER A 103 3.08 11.76 -11.45
C SER A 103 2.15 12.96 -11.57
N GLU A 104 0.92 12.77 -12.07
CA GLU A 104 -0.10 13.81 -12.11
C GLU A 104 -0.61 14.13 -10.70
N VAL A 105 -0.85 13.09 -9.89
CA VAL A 105 -1.17 13.25 -8.46
C VAL A 105 0.07 13.58 -7.64
N GLY A 106 1.19 12.90 -7.94
CA GLY A 106 2.43 13.02 -7.19
C GLY A 106 2.28 12.58 -5.75
N TYR A 107 2.65 13.46 -4.82
CA TYR A 107 2.52 13.24 -3.38
C TYR A 107 1.70 14.37 -2.76
N CYS A 108 0.72 13.99 -1.94
CA CYS A 108 -0.09 14.93 -1.16
C CYS A 108 0.09 14.63 0.32
N GLN A 109 0.04 15.69 1.14
CA GLN A 109 0.10 15.56 2.60
C GLN A 109 -1.04 14.66 3.10
N GLY A 110 -0.71 13.72 3.98
CA GLY A 110 -1.58 12.66 4.47
C GLY A 110 -1.29 11.28 3.86
N PHE A 111 -0.56 11.19 2.75
CA PHE A 111 -0.22 9.91 2.13
C PHE A 111 0.77 9.09 2.98
N GLU A 112 1.59 9.76 3.78
CA GLU A 112 2.47 9.15 4.77
C GLU A 112 1.70 8.28 5.79
N LEU A 113 0.48 8.69 6.18
CA LEU A 113 -0.39 7.90 7.04
C LEU A 113 -0.93 6.66 6.32
N CYS A 114 -1.36 6.79 5.07
CA CYS A 114 -1.85 5.69 4.25
C CYS A 114 -0.73 4.66 4.01
N GLY A 115 0.44 5.11 3.61
CA GLY A 115 1.61 4.26 3.40
C GLY A 115 2.02 3.54 4.69
N ARG A 116 2.01 4.24 5.83
CA ARG A 116 2.25 3.64 7.15
C ARG A 116 1.32 2.45 7.43
N ILE A 117 0.02 2.62 7.24
CA ILE A 117 -0.98 1.55 7.48
C ILE A 117 -0.71 0.35 6.57
N VAL A 118 -0.41 0.60 5.30
CA VAL A 118 -0.10 -0.46 4.32
C VAL A 118 1.16 -1.21 4.73
N VAL A 119 2.25 -0.53 5.06
CA VAL A 119 3.52 -1.17 5.39
C VAL A 119 3.39 -2.01 6.68
N ILE A 120 2.81 -1.46 7.75
CA ILE A 120 2.59 -2.21 9.01
C ILE A 120 1.74 -3.45 8.77
N SER A 121 0.70 -3.34 7.95
CA SER A 121 -0.23 -4.45 7.71
C SER A 121 0.39 -5.60 6.90
N ASN A 122 1.57 -5.41 6.33
CA ASN A 122 2.34 -6.44 5.63
C ASN A 122 3.54 -6.96 6.45
N LYS A 123 3.73 -6.50 7.69
CA LYS A 123 4.84 -6.90 8.59
C LYS A 123 4.41 -7.79 9.77
N ASN A 124 3.11 -8.10 9.90
CA ASN A 124 2.56 -9.03 10.91
C ASN A 124 2.52 -10.48 10.43
#